data_AF-A0A8H2VXZ7-F1
#
_entry.id   AF-A0A8H2VXZ7-F1
#
_cell.length_a   1.000
_cell.length_b   1.000
_cell.length_c   1.000
_cell.angle_alpha   90.00
_cell.angle_beta   90.00
_cell.angle_gamma   90.00
#
_symmetry.space_group_name_H-M   'P 1'
#
loop_
_entity.id
_entity.type
_entity.pdbx_description
1 polymer ?
#
loop_
_entity_poly.entity_id
_entity_poly.type
_entity_poly.pdbx_seq_one_letter_code
_entity_poly.pdbx_strand_id
1 'polypeptide(L)'
;MVLFVAEEKAVAYKRAAPTFKIRDNIHRKQHRLNPEEIRFDTHLRISGNSFHFGITDTGTAGHRQYDLKLQVIQDEGPWSPPLSPGSEDTEQSPTKVESESYDAKRQHEIRTYLRYIKNGHENIKNLEAFHQYRDGDKLMMAQFFRICDGGNLKQLRMGYREKEMIPPEQFIWRIYSQLIEALAFLHNEHPKYQNDPRHLNRPSILHPDLAAENVYLVWPFMQPRDDIYPDVRLGDFEKSLFVPIGKGVVIDDPDADPKYKPPEVNFISAKSDVWRAGSIMYSLTKPPESTSTKMPWITEQNKSFANLTKEHQQVILMDPRRVHPIKFNYSEDLNVMIQRSLVLDHNKRPSAGELLKELENPAKLRKSAAWMYKALPSWMVDKVITPNNTFSQERLNKLIQPDQMALARKAHKKAKAAKRNRMREEEERKRVEDSREEEILEAADRYFTWEFRESDLGRMEIVMDNDECDASIKRFAVIRAAGLKAGTWVEPGPTYEEFLRLEKIYLAVKDQASQTK
;
A
#
# COMPACT_ATOMS: atom_id res chain seq x y z
N MET A 1 14.89 -7.69 3.38
CA MET A 1 14.20 -9.00 3.19
C MET A 1 13.46 -9.02 1.87
N VAL A 2 12.67 -7.99 1.55
CA VAL A 2 11.95 -7.83 0.27
C VAL A 2 12.89 -7.89 -0.95
N LEU A 3 14.04 -7.23 -0.88
CA LEU A 3 14.98 -7.17 -2.00
C LEU A 3 15.51 -8.55 -2.44
N PHE A 4 15.72 -9.51 -1.52
CA PHE A 4 16.24 -10.84 -1.89
C PHE A 4 15.24 -11.64 -2.74
N VAL A 5 13.94 -11.55 -2.42
CA VAL A 5 12.89 -12.22 -3.21
C VAL A 5 12.77 -11.55 -4.59
N ALA A 6 12.93 -10.24 -4.66
CA ALA A 6 12.97 -9.51 -5.92
C ALA A 6 14.20 -9.90 -6.77
N GLU A 7 15.38 -10.05 -6.16
CA GLU A 7 16.60 -10.56 -6.83
C GLU A 7 16.37 -11.95 -7.41
N GLU A 8 15.72 -12.84 -6.66
CA GLU A 8 15.39 -14.18 -7.12
C GLU A 8 14.58 -14.17 -8.42
N LYS A 9 13.58 -13.29 -8.50
CA LYS A 9 12.72 -13.17 -9.67
C LYS A 9 13.43 -12.51 -10.85
N ALA A 10 14.25 -11.49 -10.60
CA ALA A 10 15.10 -10.89 -11.63
C ALA A 10 16.10 -11.90 -12.22
N VAL A 11 16.72 -12.72 -11.37
CA VAL A 11 17.66 -13.78 -11.79
C VAL A 11 16.95 -14.87 -12.59
N ALA A 12 15.77 -15.30 -12.16
CA ALA A 12 14.97 -16.28 -12.91
C ALA A 12 14.61 -15.76 -14.30
N TYR A 13 14.17 -14.50 -14.41
CA TYR A 13 13.89 -13.85 -15.68
C TYR A 13 15.14 -13.83 -16.59
N LYS A 14 16.28 -13.35 -16.07
CA LYS A 14 17.53 -13.26 -16.86
C LYS A 14 18.03 -14.62 -17.35
N ARG A 15 17.84 -15.69 -16.56
CA ARG A 15 18.20 -17.05 -16.99
C ARG A 15 17.32 -17.58 -18.11
N ALA A 16 16.04 -17.20 -18.10
CA ALA A 16 15.08 -17.59 -19.12
C ALA A 16 15.15 -16.70 -20.39
N ALA A 17 15.83 -15.54 -20.34
CA ALA A 17 15.88 -14.59 -21.45
C ALA A 17 16.17 -15.21 -22.84
N PRO A 18 17.08 -16.19 -22.99
CA PRO A 18 17.34 -16.80 -24.30
C PRO A 18 16.21 -17.69 -24.83
N THR A 19 15.22 -18.04 -24.00
CA THR A 19 14.19 -19.05 -24.32
C THR A 19 12.89 -18.45 -24.83
N PHE A 20 12.74 -17.13 -24.85
CA PHE A 20 11.50 -16.48 -25.25
C PHE A 20 11.74 -15.25 -26.11
N LYS A 21 10.67 -14.75 -26.73
CA LYS A 21 10.65 -13.48 -27.46
C LYS A 21 9.66 -12.54 -26.82
N ILE A 22 10.02 -11.25 -26.77
CA ILE A 22 9.11 -10.21 -26.30
C ILE A 22 8.17 -9.83 -27.45
N ARG A 23 6.87 -9.86 -27.19
CA ARG A 23 5.84 -9.50 -28.16
C ARG A 23 5.43 -8.05 -27.98
N ASP A 24 5.56 -7.26 -29.03
CA ASP A 24 5.09 -5.87 -29.05
C ASP A 24 3.56 -5.81 -28.96
N ASN A 25 3.04 -4.79 -28.28
CA ASN A 25 1.63 -4.44 -28.40
C ASN A 25 1.36 -3.88 -29.81
N ILE A 26 0.46 -4.55 -30.55
CA ILE A 26 0.12 -4.22 -31.94
C ILE A 26 -0.42 -2.80 -32.14
N HIS A 27 -0.92 -2.15 -31.08
CA HIS A 27 -1.46 -0.80 -31.11
C HIS A 27 -0.42 0.27 -30.75
N ARG A 28 0.83 -0.14 -30.50
CA ARG A 28 1.94 0.73 -30.10
C ARG A 28 3.02 0.76 -31.18
N LYS A 29 3.91 1.74 -31.07
CA LYS A 29 5.10 1.80 -31.91
C LYS A 29 5.95 0.58 -31.57
N GLN A 30 6.40 -0.17 -32.56
CA GLN A 30 7.25 -1.34 -32.31
C GLN A 30 8.49 -0.95 -31.51
N HIS A 31 8.71 -1.64 -30.40
CA HIS A 31 9.87 -1.42 -29.54
C HIS A 31 11.00 -2.39 -29.85
N ARG A 32 10.67 -3.58 -30.38
CA ARG A 32 11.64 -4.64 -30.72
C ARG A 32 12.58 -4.96 -29.54
N LEU A 33 12.01 -5.06 -28.34
CA LEU A 33 12.75 -5.34 -27.13
C LEU A 33 13.43 -6.72 -27.23
N ASN A 34 14.71 -6.77 -26.95
CA ASN A 34 15.48 -8.01 -26.83
C ASN A 34 15.58 -8.41 -25.35
N PRO A 35 15.12 -9.61 -24.95
CA PRO A 35 15.22 -10.10 -23.57
C PRO A 35 16.63 -9.98 -22.96
N GLU A 36 17.67 -10.23 -23.76
CA GLU A 36 19.06 -10.25 -23.29
C GLU A 36 19.62 -8.85 -23.02
N GLU A 37 18.99 -7.82 -23.61
CA GLU A 37 19.35 -6.41 -23.45
C GLU A 37 18.55 -5.73 -22.33
N ILE A 38 17.75 -6.49 -21.58
CA ILE A 38 16.98 -5.97 -20.44
C ILE A 38 17.84 -5.94 -19.17
N ARG A 39 18.13 -4.73 -18.70
CA ARG A 39 18.80 -4.49 -17.41
C ARG A 39 17.77 -4.22 -16.31
N PHE A 40 17.87 -4.95 -15.21
CA PHE A 40 17.06 -4.70 -14.01
C PHE A 40 17.71 -3.63 -13.15
N ASP A 41 17.10 -2.46 -13.05
CA ASP A 41 17.66 -1.33 -12.30
C ASP A 41 17.18 -1.32 -10.85
N THR A 42 15.88 -1.47 -10.62
CA THR A 42 15.29 -1.28 -9.30
C THR A 42 14.08 -2.15 -9.06
N HIS A 43 13.85 -2.54 -7.80
CA HIS A 43 12.61 -3.14 -7.36
C HIS A 43 11.61 -2.04 -7.00
N LEU A 44 10.53 -1.91 -7.76
CA LEU A 44 9.53 -0.85 -7.57
C LEU A 44 8.55 -1.23 -6.45
N ARG A 45 7.92 -2.41 -6.52
CA ARG A 45 6.94 -2.89 -5.54
C ARG A 45 6.63 -4.37 -5.71
N ILE A 46 6.02 -4.95 -4.66
CA ILE A 46 5.28 -6.21 -4.71
C ILE A 46 3.82 -5.88 -4.45
N SER A 47 2.91 -6.32 -5.32
CA SER A 47 1.46 -6.14 -5.17
C SER A 47 0.79 -7.51 -5.29
N GLY A 48 0.24 -8.03 -4.19
CA GLY A 48 -0.28 -9.40 -4.14
C GLY A 48 0.79 -10.41 -4.57
N ASN A 49 0.53 -11.12 -5.68
CA ASN A 49 1.42 -12.11 -6.27
C ASN A 49 2.29 -11.58 -7.43
N SER A 50 2.25 -10.27 -7.67
CA SER A 50 2.91 -9.61 -8.79
C SER A 50 4.14 -8.82 -8.32
N PHE A 51 5.24 -8.95 -9.06
CA PHE A 51 6.49 -8.25 -8.83
C PHE A 51 6.69 -7.16 -9.88
N HIS A 52 7.06 -5.96 -9.45
CA HIS A 52 7.29 -4.84 -10.34
C HIS A 52 8.74 -4.37 -10.28
N PHE A 53 9.35 -4.22 -11.45
CA PHE A 53 10.74 -3.84 -11.62
C PHE A 53 10.87 -2.62 -12.53
N GLY A 54 11.72 -1.68 -12.15
CA GLY A 54 12.21 -0.65 -13.05
C GLY A 54 13.34 -1.27 -13.86
N ILE A 55 13.16 -1.31 -15.18
CA ILE A 55 14.13 -1.89 -16.10
C ILE A 55 14.53 -0.87 -17.17
N THR A 56 15.74 -1.04 -17.70
CA THR A 56 16.27 -0.27 -18.81
C THR A 56 16.57 -1.22 -19.97
N ASP A 57 16.07 -0.87 -21.14
CA ASP A 57 16.50 -1.48 -22.40
C ASP A 57 17.85 -0.88 -22.81
N THR A 58 18.90 -1.70 -22.78
CA THR A 58 20.25 -1.26 -23.13
C THR A 58 20.56 -1.32 -24.62
N GLY A 59 19.68 -1.94 -25.43
CA GLY A 59 19.85 -2.03 -26.88
C GLY A 59 19.47 -0.77 -27.63
N THR A 60 18.66 0.11 -27.03
CA THR A 60 18.28 1.38 -27.64
C THR A 60 19.19 2.53 -27.23
N ALA A 61 19.58 3.38 -28.20
CA ALA A 61 20.44 4.54 -27.98
C ALA A 61 19.89 5.57 -26.94
N GLY A 62 18.60 5.50 -26.62
CA GLY A 62 17.95 6.35 -25.62
C GLY A 62 17.75 5.69 -24.25
N HIS A 63 18.24 4.46 -24.04
CA HIS A 63 18.11 3.70 -22.79
C HIS A 63 16.69 3.75 -22.21
N ARG A 64 15.72 3.30 -22.99
CA ARG A 64 14.30 3.43 -22.61
C ARG A 64 14.01 2.63 -21.35
N GLN A 65 13.19 3.23 -20.46
CA GLN A 65 12.84 2.65 -19.17
C GLN A 65 11.39 2.16 -19.13
N TYR A 66 11.19 1.04 -18.44
CA TYR A 66 9.90 0.37 -18.31
C TYR A 66 9.62 -0.07 -16.86
N ASP A 67 8.34 -0.16 -16.50
CA ASP A 67 7.85 -0.94 -15.35
C ASP A 67 7.50 -2.35 -15.86
N LEU A 68 8.36 -3.32 -15.53
CA LEU A 68 8.17 -4.73 -15.81
C LEU A 68 7.38 -5.38 -14.67
N LYS A 69 6.15 -5.78 -14.97
CA LYS A 69 5.30 -6.57 -14.07
C LYS A 69 5.48 -8.05 -14.38
N LEU A 70 5.85 -8.83 -13.36
CA LEU A 70 5.98 -10.29 -13.42
C LEU A 70 4.94 -10.96 -12.52
N GLN A 71 4.20 -11.92 -13.05
CA GLN A 71 3.13 -12.61 -12.32
C GLN A 71 3.05 -14.08 -12.77
N VAL A 72 2.61 -14.96 -11.88
CA VAL A 72 2.33 -16.36 -12.22
C VAL A 72 1.00 -16.44 -12.98
N ILE A 73 0.97 -17.16 -14.10
CA ILE A 73 -0.29 -17.52 -14.77
C ILE A 73 -0.93 -18.65 -13.97
N GLN A 74 -2.14 -18.41 -13.43
CA GLN A 74 -2.85 -19.40 -12.60
C GLN A 74 -3.67 -20.37 -13.46
N ASP A 75 -4.26 -19.89 -14.55
CA ASP A 75 -5.11 -20.68 -15.45
C ASP A 75 -4.33 -21.12 -16.70
N GLU A 76 -3.51 -22.16 -16.55
CA GLU A 76 -2.89 -22.87 -17.67
C GLU A 76 -3.93 -23.84 -18.29
N GLY A 77 -4.23 -23.73 -19.58
CA GLY A 77 -5.13 -24.70 -20.24
C GLY A 77 -5.89 -24.17 -21.46
N PRO A 78 -6.72 -25.01 -22.10
CA PRO A 78 -7.52 -24.62 -23.27
C PRO A 78 -8.57 -23.60 -22.86
N TRP A 79 -8.33 -22.34 -23.24
CA TRP A 79 -9.29 -21.26 -23.08
C TRP A 79 -10.50 -21.49 -24.00
N SER A 80 -11.68 -21.06 -23.55
CA SER A 80 -12.90 -21.09 -24.39
C SER A 80 -12.59 -20.43 -25.74
N PRO A 81 -12.98 -21.05 -26.87
CA PRO A 81 -12.60 -20.56 -28.17
C PRO A 81 -13.14 -19.14 -28.38
N PRO A 82 -12.32 -18.26 -28.97
CA PRO A 82 -12.74 -16.90 -29.32
C PRO A 82 -13.97 -16.92 -30.23
N LEU A 83 -14.77 -15.86 -30.15
CA LEU A 83 -15.97 -15.68 -30.99
C LEU A 83 -15.69 -15.69 -32.50
N SER A 84 -14.42 -15.57 -32.90
CA SER A 84 -14.00 -15.51 -34.29
C SER A 84 -13.12 -16.73 -34.62
N PRO A 85 -13.58 -17.65 -35.50
CA PRO A 85 -12.90 -18.91 -35.83
C PRO A 85 -11.46 -18.77 -36.38
N GLY A 86 -11.05 -17.58 -36.84
CA GLY A 86 -9.72 -17.31 -37.38
C GLY A 86 -8.78 -16.52 -36.46
N SER A 87 -9.16 -16.23 -35.21
CA SER A 87 -8.25 -15.48 -34.32
C SER A 87 -7.19 -16.39 -33.72
N GLU A 88 -5.97 -15.88 -33.54
CA GLU A 88 -4.85 -16.59 -32.88
C GLU A 88 -5.22 -17.23 -31.54
N ASP A 89 -6.27 -16.73 -30.89
CA ASP A 89 -6.73 -17.25 -29.61
C ASP A 89 -7.35 -18.67 -29.73
N THR A 90 -7.66 -19.17 -30.95
CA THR A 90 -8.07 -20.56 -31.23
C THR A 90 -6.90 -21.54 -31.28
N GLU A 91 -5.64 -21.08 -31.37
CA GLU A 91 -4.47 -21.94 -31.53
C GLU A 91 -4.20 -22.74 -30.24
N GLN A 92 -4.15 -24.05 -30.34
CA GLN A 92 -3.97 -24.97 -29.21
C GLN A 92 -2.63 -25.71 -29.26
N SER A 93 -1.84 -25.53 -30.33
CA SER A 93 -0.51 -26.14 -30.47
C SER A 93 0.43 -25.66 -29.36
N PRO A 94 0.94 -26.54 -28.47
CA PRO A 94 1.79 -26.14 -27.34
C PRO A 94 3.02 -25.33 -27.77
N THR A 95 3.68 -25.75 -28.86
CA THR A 95 4.87 -25.09 -29.39
C THR A 95 4.59 -23.66 -29.83
N LYS A 96 3.47 -23.43 -30.53
CA LYS A 96 3.09 -22.08 -30.95
C LYS A 96 2.59 -21.23 -29.80
N VAL A 97 1.84 -21.83 -28.86
CA VAL A 97 1.36 -21.15 -27.66
C VAL A 97 2.53 -20.58 -26.87
N GLU A 98 3.59 -21.38 -26.70
CA GLU A 98 4.81 -20.94 -26.03
C GLU A 98 5.57 -19.89 -26.86
N SER A 99 5.84 -20.15 -28.14
CA SER A 99 6.65 -19.25 -28.97
C SER A 99 6.01 -17.87 -29.22
N GLU A 100 4.67 -17.80 -29.27
CA GLU A 100 3.90 -16.58 -29.53
C GLU A 100 3.31 -15.95 -28.27
N SER A 101 3.61 -16.52 -27.10
CA SER A 101 3.11 -16.08 -25.79
C SER A 101 1.58 -15.98 -25.71
N TYR A 102 0.87 -16.99 -26.21
CA TYR A 102 -0.60 -16.95 -26.26
C TYR A 102 -1.26 -17.07 -24.88
N ASP A 103 -0.67 -17.77 -23.91
CA ASP A 103 -1.25 -17.84 -22.56
C ASP A 103 -1.19 -16.48 -21.86
N ALA A 104 -0.08 -15.75 -22.03
CA ALA A 104 0.01 -14.36 -21.59
C ALA A 104 -1.02 -13.49 -22.33
N LYS A 105 -1.10 -13.58 -23.66
CA LYS A 105 -2.08 -12.81 -24.46
C LYS A 105 -3.52 -13.03 -24.00
N ARG A 106 -3.84 -14.25 -23.55
CA ARG A 106 -5.18 -14.64 -23.07
C ARG A 106 -5.50 -14.14 -21.67
N GLN A 107 -4.51 -13.69 -20.89
CA GLN A 107 -4.74 -13.11 -19.58
C GLN A 107 -5.61 -11.86 -19.67
N HIS A 108 -6.50 -11.70 -18.69
CA HIS A 108 -7.55 -10.69 -18.71
C HIS A 108 -7.02 -9.26 -18.88
N GLU A 109 -5.97 -8.90 -18.15
CA GLU A 109 -5.38 -7.55 -18.24
C GLU A 109 -4.82 -7.27 -19.64
N ILE A 110 -4.04 -8.20 -20.22
CA ILE A 110 -3.48 -8.04 -21.57
C ILE A 110 -4.62 -7.95 -22.60
N ARG A 111 -5.65 -8.80 -22.51
CA ARG A 111 -6.84 -8.72 -23.38
C ARG A 111 -7.52 -7.36 -23.26
N THR A 112 -7.60 -6.81 -22.06
CA THR A 112 -8.18 -5.48 -21.83
C THR A 112 -7.43 -4.42 -22.62
N TYR A 113 -6.10 -4.44 -22.56
CA TYR A 113 -5.26 -3.53 -23.32
C TYR A 113 -5.38 -3.73 -24.83
N LEU A 114 -5.31 -4.97 -25.31
CA LEU A 114 -5.29 -5.25 -26.75
C LEU A 114 -6.65 -5.04 -27.40
N ARG A 115 -7.75 -5.45 -26.76
CA ARG A 115 -9.08 -5.43 -27.41
C ARG A 115 -9.82 -4.12 -27.21
N TYR A 116 -9.66 -3.49 -26.05
CA TYR A 116 -10.54 -2.39 -25.65
C TYR A 116 -9.80 -1.06 -25.49
N ILE A 117 -8.66 -1.03 -24.77
CA ILE A 117 -7.88 0.21 -24.60
C ILE A 117 -7.12 0.58 -25.89
N LYS A 118 -6.59 -0.42 -26.60
CA LYS A 118 -5.87 -0.30 -27.88
C LYS A 118 -4.71 0.72 -27.81
N ASN A 119 -4.79 1.76 -28.65
CA ASN A 119 -3.84 2.88 -28.71
C ASN A 119 -3.92 3.81 -27.49
N GLY A 120 -4.88 3.59 -26.59
CA GLY A 120 -4.94 4.15 -25.25
C GLY A 120 -5.37 5.61 -25.15
N HIS A 121 -5.19 6.13 -23.94
CA HIS A 121 -5.43 7.50 -23.52
C HIS A 121 -4.14 8.07 -22.91
N GLU A 122 -3.94 9.38 -22.95
CA GLU A 122 -2.76 10.00 -22.35
C GLU A 122 -2.71 9.86 -20.83
N ASN A 123 -3.86 9.61 -20.18
CA ASN A 123 -3.96 9.34 -18.75
C ASN A 123 -4.17 7.86 -18.40
N ILE A 124 -3.90 6.96 -19.34
CA ILE A 124 -3.84 5.52 -19.08
C ILE A 124 -2.40 5.05 -19.20
N LYS A 125 -1.99 4.14 -18.30
CA LYS A 125 -0.68 3.51 -18.34
C LYS A 125 -0.58 2.61 -19.56
N ASN A 126 0.45 2.79 -20.39
CA ASN A 126 0.55 2.03 -21.64
C ASN A 126 1.21 0.68 -21.43
N LEU A 127 0.55 -0.40 -21.83
CA LEU A 127 1.18 -1.69 -22.09
C LEU A 127 1.90 -1.62 -23.44
N GLU A 128 3.24 -1.69 -23.42
CA GLU A 128 4.10 -1.56 -24.59
C GLU A 128 4.43 -2.93 -25.19
N ALA A 129 4.65 -3.94 -24.34
CA ALA A 129 4.97 -5.30 -24.77
C ALA A 129 4.62 -6.33 -23.67
N PHE A 130 4.63 -7.61 -24.02
CA PHE A 130 4.39 -8.71 -23.08
C PHE A 130 5.03 -10.01 -23.59
N HIS A 131 5.20 -10.99 -22.70
CA HIS A 131 5.51 -12.38 -23.07
C HIS A 131 5.20 -13.34 -21.91
N GLN A 132 5.43 -14.63 -22.15
CA GLN A 132 5.49 -15.66 -21.10
C GLN A 132 6.86 -16.33 -21.05
N TYR A 133 7.19 -16.96 -19.91
CA TYR A 133 8.38 -17.79 -19.75
C TYR A 133 8.20 -18.76 -18.57
N ARG A 134 9.01 -19.82 -18.49
CA ARG A 134 8.99 -20.77 -17.35
C ARG A 134 10.03 -20.39 -16.30
N ASP A 135 9.59 -20.31 -15.03
CA ASP A 135 10.46 -20.25 -13.83
C ASP A 135 10.28 -21.56 -13.06
N GLY A 136 11.06 -22.58 -13.45
CA GLY A 136 10.86 -23.95 -12.99
C GLY A 136 9.55 -24.53 -13.54
N ASP A 137 8.66 -24.97 -12.66
CA ASP A 137 7.33 -25.49 -12.99
C ASP A 137 6.31 -24.39 -13.31
N LYS A 138 6.57 -23.15 -12.89
CA LYS A 138 5.59 -22.06 -13.00
C LYS A 138 5.68 -21.35 -14.34
N LEU A 139 4.54 -21.18 -15.01
CA LEU A 139 4.42 -20.27 -16.13
C LEU A 139 4.29 -18.83 -15.60
N MET A 140 5.22 -17.99 -16.02
CA MET A 140 5.28 -16.58 -15.66
C MET A 140 4.81 -15.74 -16.84
N MET A 141 3.96 -14.76 -16.57
CA MET A 141 3.62 -13.66 -17.47
C MET A 141 4.51 -12.46 -17.15
N ALA A 142 4.98 -11.79 -18.20
CA ALA A 142 5.71 -10.55 -18.13
C ALA A 142 4.98 -9.47 -18.95
N GLN A 143 4.75 -8.31 -18.34
CA GLN A 143 4.11 -7.16 -18.97
C GLN A 143 5.00 -5.93 -18.84
N PHE A 144 5.31 -5.30 -19.98
CA PHE A 144 6.14 -4.10 -20.06
C PHE A 144 5.24 -2.89 -20.16
N PHE A 145 5.25 -2.07 -19.12
CA PHE A 145 4.59 -0.78 -19.13
C PHE A 145 5.60 0.35 -19.24
N ARG A 146 5.20 1.49 -19.82
CA ARG A 146 6.03 2.70 -19.70
C ARG A 146 6.20 3.06 -18.22
N ILE A 147 7.44 3.36 -17.81
CA ILE A 147 7.73 3.67 -16.41
C ILE A 147 6.97 4.92 -15.94
N CYS A 148 6.48 4.88 -14.71
CA CYS A 148 5.89 6.01 -14.02
C CYS A 148 6.81 6.40 -12.87
N ASP A 149 7.67 7.39 -13.11
CA ASP A 149 8.79 7.77 -12.26
C ASP A 149 8.40 8.70 -11.09
N GLY A 150 7.13 9.11 -11.00
CA GLY A 150 6.57 9.86 -9.87
C GLY A 150 5.88 8.98 -8.81
N GLY A 151 5.82 7.66 -9.01
CA GLY A 151 5.21 6.72 -8.05
C GLY A 151 3.69 6.63 -8.19
N ASN A 152 2.98 6.43 -7.08
CA ASN A 152 1.51 6.41 -7.07
C ASN A 152 0.90 7.28 -5.95
N LEU A 153 -0.41 7.56 -6.07
CA LEU A 153 -1.11 8.43 -5.12
C LEU A 153 -1.20 7.85 -3.70
N LYS A 154 -1.13 6.53 -3.52
CA LYS A 154 -1.05 5.92 -2.17
C LYS A 154 0.25 6.32 -1.47
N GLN A 155 1.38 6.19 -2.15
CA GLN A 155 2.70 6.62 -1.64
C GLN A 155 2.73 8.12 -1.38
N LEU A 156 2.18 8.92 -2.31
CA LEU A 156 2.04 10.37 -2.17
C LEU A 156 1.27 10.73 -0.89
N ARG A 157 0.07 10.16 -0.72
CA ARG A 157 -0.79 10.38 0.44
C ARG A 157 -0.09 10.00 1.74
N MET A 158 0.60 8.86 1.76
CA MET A 158 1.39 8.44 2.92
C MET A 158 2.51 9.44 3.24
N GLY A 159 3.24 9.93 2.24
CA GLY A 159 4.29 10.93 2.44
C GLY A 159 3.78 12.25 3.01
N TYR A 160 2.68 12.79 2.48
CA TYR A 160 2.07 14.00 3.05
C TYR A 160 1.58 13.79 4.48
N ARG A 161 1.00 12.62 4.78
CA ARG A 161 0.55 12.27 6.14
C ARG A 161 1.71 12.16 7.12
N GLU A 162 2.77 11.43 6.77
CA GLU A 162 3.96 11.23 7.61
C GLU A 162 4.68 12.54 7.93
N LYS A 163 4.58 13.53 7.03
CA LYS A 163 5.21 14.85 7.18
C LYS A 163 4.24 15.92 7.69
N GLU A 164 3.00 15.55 7.97
CA GLU A 164 1.93 16.47 8.38
C GLU A 164 1.74 17.66 7.42
N MET A 165 2.02 17.43 6.14
CA MET A 165 1.92 18.42 5.07
C MET A 165 0.61 18.25 4.28
N ILE A 166 0.25 19.29 3.54
CA ILE A 166 -0.91 19.32 2.65
C ILE A 166 -0.45 19.41 1.19
N PRO A 167 -1.04 18.65 0.25
CA PRO A 167 -0.74 18.82 -1.16
C PRO A 167 -1.17 20.20 -1.69
N PRO A 168 -0.43 20.79 -2.65
CA PRO A 168 -0.87 22.00 -3.32
C PRO A 168 -2.22 21.82 -4.02
N GLU A 169 -3.12 22.77 -3.87
CA GLU A 169 -4.46 22.69 -4.48
C GLU A 169 -4.41 22.55 -6.01
N GLN A 170 -3.57 23.34 -6.68
CA GLN A 170 -3.43 23.26 -8.14
C GLN A 170 -2.98 21.86 -8.61
N PHE A 171 -2.18 21.18 -7.79
CA PHE A 171 -1.78 19.80 -8.07
C PHE A 171 -2.96 18.83 -7.94
N ILE A 172 -3.81 19.00 -6.91
CA ILE A 172 -5.03 18.19 -6.74
C ILE A 172 -5.97 18.37 -7.93
N TRP A 173 -6.18 19.60 -8.40
CA TRP A 173 -6.98 19.87 -9.61
C TRP A 173 -6.46 19.15 -10.84
N ARG A 174 -5.13 19.18 -11.07
CA ARG A 174 -4.50 18.47 -12.19
C ARG A 174 -4.71 16.97 -12.10
N ILE A 175 -4.54 16.40 -10.92
CA ILE A 175 -4.77 14.97 -10.71
C ILE A 175 -6.23 14.63 -10.99
N TYR A 176 -7.15 15.41 -10.44
CA TYR A 176 -8.58 15.15 -10.54
C TYR A 176 -9.07 15.22 -11.98
N SER A 177 -8.70 16.28 -12.71
CA SER A 177 -9.11 16.45 -14.11
C SER A 177 -8.61 15.30 -14.99
N GLN A 178 -7.33 14.93 -14.86
CA GLN A 178 -6.73 13.86 -15.66
C GLN A 178 -7.27 12.46 -15.30
N LEU A 179 -7.64 12.24 -14.04
CA LEU A 179 -8.29 10.99 -13.62
C LEU A 179 -9.70 10.89 -14.21
N ILE A 180 -10.47 11.98 -14.21
CA ILE A 180 -11.81 12.01 -14.83
C ILE A 180 -11.71 11.88 -16.37
N GLU A 181 -10.71 12.45 -17.02
CA GLU A 181 -10.44 12.21 -18.45
C GLU A 181 -10.19 10.72 -18.73
N ALA A 182 -9.38 10.04 -17.90
CA ALA A 182 -9.16 8.60 -18.02
C ALA A 182 -10.46 7.79 -17.86
N LEU A 183 -11.29 8.13 -16.87
CA LEU A 183 -12.57 7.46 -16.64
C LEU A 183 -13.57 7.69 -17.78
N ALA A 184 -13.72 8.94 -18.24
CA ALA A 184 -14.57 9.26 -19.37
C ALA A 184 -14.13 8.49 -20.62
N PHE A 185 -12.83 8.29 -20.83
CA PHE A 185 -12.34 7.42 -21.89
C PHE A 185 -12.75 5.98 -21.65
N LEU A 186 -12.46 5.39 -20.49
CA LEU A 186 -12.80 3.99 -20.17
C LEU A 186 -14.29 3.70 -20.33
N HIS A 187 -15.13 4.62 -19.89
CA HIS A 187 -16.60 4.52 -19.93
C HIS A 187 -17.20 4.78 -21.32
N ASN A 188 -16.37 5.14 -22.30
CA ASN A 188 -16.76 5.50 -23.67
C ASN A 188 -17.63 6.76 -23.76
N GLU A 189 -17.36 7.73 -22.87
CA GLU A 189 -18.08 9.00 -22.77
C GLU A 189 -17.20 10.21 -23.21
N HIS A 190 -15.89 10.00 -23.42
CA HIS A 190 -14.94 11.06 -23.72
C HIS A 190 -15.14 11.68 -25.12
N PRO A 191 -15.39 13.01 -25.25
CA PRO A 191 -15.70 13.66 -26.53
C PRO A 191 -14.69 13.42 -27.65
N LYS A 192 -13.39 13.52 -27.33
CA LYS A 192 -12.26 13.27 -28.27
C LYS A 192 -12.29 11.90 -28.95
N TYR A 193 -12.94 10.90 -28.38
CA TYR A 193 -12.89 9.51 -28.86
C TYR A 193 -14.23 8.98 -29.40
N GLN A 194 -15.31 9.76 -29.31
CA GLN A 194 -16.65 9.33 -29.74
C GLN A 194 -16.70 8.93 -31.23
N ASN A 195 -15.91 9.63 -32.06
CA ASN A 195 -15.85 9.40 -33.50
C ASN A 195 -14.64 8.55 -33.94
N ASP A 196 -13.84 8.02 -33.00
CA ASP A 196 -12.71 7.17 -33.34
C ASP A 196 -13.23 5.75 -33.68
N PRO A 197 -13.06 5.24 -34.92
CA PRO A 197 -13.54 3.92 -35.30
C PRO A 197 -12.96 2.78 -34.44
N ARG A 198 -11.83 3.01 -33.77
CA ARG A 198 -11.22 2.03 -32.87
C ARG A 198 -11.97 1.88 -31.56
N HIS A 199 -12.70 2.91 -31.14
CA HIS A 199 -13.43 2.98 -29.87
C HIS A 199 -14.95 3.02 -30.04
N LEU A 200 -15.42 3.16 -31.28
CA LEU A 200 -16.83 3.08 -31.64
C LEU A 200 -17.43 1.74 -31.20
N ASN A 201 -18.63 1.79 -30.61
CA ASN A 201 -19.37 0.62 -30.10
C ASN A 201 -18.60 -0.22 -29.06
N ARG A 202 -17.53 0.29 -28.48
CA ARG A 202 -16.82 -0.38 -27.40
C ARG A 202 -17.68 -0.39 -26.12
N PRO A 203 -17.73 -1.51 -25.37
CA PRO A 203 -18.35 -1.51 -24.06
C PRO A 203 -17.65 -0.52 -23.10
N SER A 204 -18.37 -0.08 -22.10
CA SER A 204 -17.80 0.63 -20.96
C SER A 204 -16.87 -0.32 -20.20
N ILE A 205 -15.64 0.13 -19.92
CA ILE A 205 -14.69 -0.57 -19.06
C ILE A 205 -14.86 -0.01 -17.65
N LEU A 206 -15.37 -0.83 -16.73
CA LEU A 206 -15.43 -0.48 -15.32
C LEU A 206 -14.12 -0.87 -14.64
N HIS A 207 -13.70 -0.10 -13.65
CA HIS A 207 -12.51 -0.37 -12.84
C HIS A 207 -12.88 -0.58 -11.36
N PRO A 208 -13.39 -1.77 -10.98
CA PRO A 208 -13.82 -2.07 -9.62
C PRO A 208 -12.74 -1.83 -8.55
N ASP A 209 -11.47 -2.00 -8.93
CA ASP A 209 -10.30 -1.88 -8.06
C ASP A 209 -9.62 -0.50 -8.20
N LEU A 210 -10.40 0.51 -8.59
CA LEU A 210 -9.91 1.89 -8.67
C LEU A 210 -9.58 2.41 -7.27
N ALA A 211 -8.29 2.38 -6.95
CA ALA A 211 -7.71 2.84 -5.70
C ALA A 211 -6.49 3.74 -5.94
N ALA A 212 -6.08 4.47 -4.91
CA ALA A 212 -4.94 5.41 -4.98
C ALA A 212 -3.61 4.73 -5.39
N GLU A 213 -3.46 3.42 -5.19
CA GLU A 213 -2.26 2.67 -5.61
C GLU A 213 -2.21 2.37 -7.11
N ASN A 214 -3.35 2.43 -7.78
CA ASN A 214 -3.52 2.20 -9.21
C ASN A 214 -3.51 3.50 -10.03
N VAL A 215 -3.34 4.65 -9.37
CA VAL A 215 -3.17 5.96 -9.98
C VAL A 215 -1.70 6.38 -9.87
N TYR A 216 -0.99 6.30 -10.99
CA TYR A 216 0.45 6.53 -11.10
C TYR A 216 0.77 7.96 -11.54
N LEU A 217 1.97 8.44 -11.19
CA LEU A 217 2.48 9.76 -11.54
C LEU A 217 3.69 9.65 -12.47
N VAL A 218 3.75 10.52 -13.47
CA VAL A 218 4.83 10.57 -14.47
C VAL A 218 5.32 11.99 -14.62
N TRP A 219 6.62 12.21 -14.45
CA TRP A 219 7.21 13.51 -14.73
C TRP A 219 7.29 13.77 -16.23
N PRO A 220 6.95 14.98 -16.71
CA PRO A 220 7.13 15.34 -18.10
C PRO A 220 8.59 15.18 -18.53
N PHE A 221 8.81 14.54 -19.67
CA PHE A 221 10.14 14.16 -20.14
C PHE A 221 11.00 15.40 -20.44
N MET A 222 12.24 15.41 -19.94
CA MET A 222 13.25 16.46 -20.15
C MET A 222 12.82 17.88 -19.74
N GLN A 223 11.84 18.02 -18.86
CA GLN A 223 11.46 19.31 -18.29
C GLN A 223 12.01 19.45 -16.87
N PRO A 224 12.45 20.67 -16.47
CA PRO A 224 12.75 20.96 -15.08
C PRO A 224 11.57 20.56 -14.20
N ARG A 225 11.84 19.92 -13.05
CA ARG A 225 10.77 19.48 -12.13
C ARG A 225 10.30 20.59 -11.20
N ASP A 226 11.00 21.72 -11.19
CA ASP A 226 10.85 22.80 -10.21
C ASP A 226 9.65 23.72 -10.49
N ASP A 227 9.08 23.66 -11.69
CA ASP A 227 7.98 24.52 -12.15
C ASP A 227 6.81 23.74 -12.79
N ILE A 228 6.83 22.41 -12.73
CA ILE A 228 5.81 21.56 -13.33
C ILE A 228 5.31 20.49 -12.37
N TYR A 229 4.07 20.03 -12.58
CA TYR A 229 3.51 18.89 -11.87
C TYR A 229 3.53 17.64 -12.75
N PRO A 230 3.68 16.45 -12.14
CA PRO A 230 3.58 15.19 -12.86
C PRO A 230 2.19 15.00 -13.46
N ASP A 231 2.12 14.21 -14.53
CA ASP A 231 0.89 13.72 -15.15
C ASP A 231 0.42 12.42 -14.50
N VAL A 232 -0.88 12.17 -14.58
CA VAL A 232 -1.56 10.99 -14.06
C VAL A 232 -1.64 9.89 -15.11
N ARG A 233 -1.41 8.66 -14.68
CA ARG A 233 -1.65 7.43 -15.44
C ARG A 233 -2.45 6.44 -14.60
N LEU A 234 -3.68 6.14 -15.01
CA LEU A 234 -4.49 5.06 -14.44
C LEU A 234 -4.00 3.71 -15.00
N GLY A 235 -3.82 2.72 -14.13
CA GLY A 235 -3.39 1.37 -14.52
C GLY A 235 -4.06 0.26 -13.71
N ASP A 236 -3.50 -0.94 -13.85
CA ASP A 236 -3.95 -2.19 -13.23
C ASP A 236 -5.39 -2.59 -13.59
N PHE A 237 -5.55 -3.24 -14.75
CA PHE A 237 -6.87 -3.64 -15.27
C PHE A 237 -7.15 -5.14 -15.08
N GLU A 238 -6.50 -5.79 -14.12
CA GLU A 238 -6.71 -7.23 -13.85
C GLU A 238 -8.17 -7.58 -13.51
N LYS A 239 -8.88 -6.68 -12.84
CA LYS A 239 -10.28 -6.88 -12.40
C LYS A 239 -11.30 -6.08 -13.21
N SER A 240 -10.91 -5.51 -14.35
CA SER A 240 -11.81 -4.65 -15.11
C SER A 240 -13.03 -5.42 -15.63
N LEU A 241 -14.19 -4.78 -15.65
CA LEU A 241 -15.44 -5.38 -16.13
C LEU A 241 -15.90 -4.69 -17.41
N PHE A 242 -16.58 -5.43 -18.27
CA PHE A 242 -17.09 -4.90 -19.54
C PHE A 242 -18.61 -4.93 -19.53
N VAL A 243 -19.23 -3.76 -19.66
CA VAL A 243 -20.69 -3.62 -19.64
C VAL A 243 -21.16 -2.74 -20.80
N PRO A 244 -22.41 -2.88 -21.28
CA PRO A 244 -22.99 -1.90 -22.18
C PRO A 244 -22.95 -0.49 -21.57
N ILE A 245 -22.84 0.53 -22.43
CA ILE A 245 -22.76 1.93 -22.00
C ILE A 245 -23.98 2.28 -21.14
N GLY A 246 -23.74 2.97 -20.01
CA GLY A 246 -24.79 3.35 -19.06
C GLY A 246 -25.37 2.20 -18.23
N LYS A 247 -24.87 0.97 -18.36
CA LYS A 247 -25.27 -0.18 -17.53
C LYS A 247 -24.24 -0.44 -16.43
N GLY A 248 -24.65 -1.27 -15.46
CA GLY A 248 -23.78 -1.81 -14.41
C GLY A 248 -23.98 -3.30 -14.27
N VAL A 249 -23.28 -3.90 -13.32
CA VAL A 249 -23.31 -5.33 -13.05
C VAL A 249 -23.49 -5.57 -11.55
N VAL A 250 -24.31 -6.57 -11.22
CA VAL A 250 -24.53 -7.00 -9.84
C VAL A 250 -23.51 -8.10 -9.53
N ILE A 251 -22.61 -7.85 -8.60
CA ILE A 251 -21.57 -8.78 -8.16
C ILE A 251 -21.44 -8.63 -6.66
N ASP A 252 -21.39 -9.76 -5.95
CA ASP A 252 -21.05 -9.74 -4.52
C ASP A 252 -19.60 -9.30 -4.38
N ASP A 253 -19.41 -8.06 -3.91
CA ASP A 253 -18.10 -7.45 -3.76
C ASP A 253 -17.55 -7.83 -2.37
N PRO A 254 -16.54 -8.72 -2.30
CA PRO A 254 -16.00 -9.22 -1.05
C PRO A 254 -15.20 -8.17 -0.27
N ASP A 255 -14.98 -6.96 -0.83
CA ASP A 255 -14.24 -5.93 -0.13
C ASP A 255 -14.93 -5.52 1.18
N ALA A 256 -14.18 -5.71 2.27
CA ALA A 256 -14.63 -5.56 3.64
C ALA A 256 -14.39 -4.17 4.24
N ASP A 257 -13.76 -3.23 3.52
CA ASP A 257 -13.55 -1.86 4.02
C ASP A 257 -14.59 -0.88 3.44
N PRO A 258 -15.64 -0.52 4.20
CA PRO A 258 -16.65 0.42 3.73
C PRO A 258 -16.12 1.84 3.51
N LYS A 259 -14.91 2.18 3.97
CA LYS A 259 -14.36 3.54 3.83
C LYS A 259 -14.28 3.96 2.37
N TYR A 260 -13.82 3.09 1.48
CA TYR A 260 -13.58 3.42 0.06
C TYR A 260 -14.67 2.91 -0.88
N LYS A 261 -15.63 2.14 -0.35
CA LYS A 261 -16.68 1.49 -1.13
C LYS A 261 -17.75 2.49 -1.57
N PRO A 262 -18.21 2.44 -2.83
CA PRO A 262 -19.38 3.19 -3.26
C PRO A 262 -20.62 2.89 -2.41
N PRO A 263 -21.57 3.84 -2.32
CA PRO A 263 -22.83 3.70 -1.59
C PRO A 263 -23.72 2.55 -2.07
N GLU A 264 -23.65 2.23 -3.36
CA GLU A 264 -24.39 1.14 -3.98
C GLU A 264 -23.81 -0.24 -3.61
N VAL A 265 -24.54 -1.02 -2.79
CA VAL A 265 -24.13 -2.37 -2.38
C VAL A 265 -24.22 -3.34 -3.56
N ASN A 266 -23.15 -4.09 -3.81
CA ASN A 266 -23.06 -5.17 -4.81
C ASN A 266 -23.42 -4.74 -6.24
N PHE A 267 -23.37 -3.44 -6.54
CA PHE A 267 -23.64 -2.91 -7.87
C PHE A 267 -22.45 -2.08 -8.31
N ILE A 268 -21.85 -2.46 -9.43
CA ILE A 268 -20.69 -1.78 -10.00
C ILE A 268 -21.08 -1.19 -11.34
N SER A 269 -20.81 0.09 -11.52
CA SER A 269 -21.14 0.88 -12.71
C SER A 269 -20.07 1.93 -13.00
N ALA A 270 -20.18 2.62 -14.13
CA ALA A 270 -19.32 3.76 -14.46
C ALA A 270 -19.36 4.84 -13.36
N LYS A 271 -20.53 5.10 -12.77
CA LYS A 271 -20.68 6.05 -11.66
C LYS A 271 -20.06 5.55 -10.35
N SER A 272 -19.89 4.24 -10.19
CA SER A 272 -19.17 3.67 -9.05
C SER A 272 -17.67 4.00 -9.12
N ASP A 273 -17.09 4.02 -10.33
CA ASP A 273 -15.71 4.48 -10.54
C ASP A 273 -15.59 5.99 -10.28
N VAL A 274 -16.58 6.79 -10.68
CA VAL A 274 -16.63 8.23 -10.36
C VAL A 274 -16.58 8.47 -8.84
N TRP A 275 -17.37 7.71 -8.06
CA TRP A 275 -17.30 7.77 -6.60
C TRP A 275 -15.89 7.44 -6.07
N ARG A 276 -15.29 6.36 -6.58
CA ARG A 276 -13.93 5.95 -6.19
C ARG A 276 -12.90 7.04 -6.51
N ALA A 277 -12.97 7.68 -7.68
CA ALA A 277 -12.12 8.82 -8.02
C ALA A 277 -12.30 9.99 -7.04
N GLY A 278 -13.56 10.34 -6.72
CA GLY A 278 -13.87 11.34 -5.71
C GLY A 278 -13.29 10.99 -4.33
N SER A 279 -13.37 9.73 -3.91
CA SER A 279 -12.84 9.28 -2.62
C SER A 279 -11.32 9.36 -2.55
N ILE A 280 -10.63 9.07 -3.66
CA ILE A 280 -9.18 9.25 -3.78
C ILE A 280 -8.84 10.74 -3.59
N MET A 281 -9.51 11.66 -4.29
CA MET A 281 -9.27 13.10 -4.17
C MET A 281 -9.58 13.62 -2.76
N TYR A 282 -10.69 13.18 -2.18
CA TYR A 282 -11.07 13.50 -0.81
C TYR A 282 -10.02 13.03 0.21
N SER A 283 -9.42 11.85 0.00
CA SER A 283 -8.35 11.35 0.86
C SER A 283 -7.02 12.13 0.75
N LEU A 284 -6.82 12.90 -0.32
CA LEU A 284 -5.67 13.80 -0.46
C LEU A 284 -5.90 15.13 0.27
N THR A 285 -7.16 15.57 0.39
CA THR A 285 -7.53 16.84 1.04
C THR A 285 -7.80 16.67 2.55
N LYS A 286 -8.08 15.44 3.02
CA LYS A 286 -8.41 15.15 4.42
C LYS A 286 -7.60 13.96 5.00
N PRO A 287 -6.89 14.11 6.14
CA PRO A 287 -6.29 12.99 6.89
C PRO A 287 -7.34 12.25 7.75
N PRO A 288 -6.97 11.16 8.45
CA PRO A 288 -7.10 9.74 8.10
C PRO A 288 -8.55 9.19 7.93
N GLU A 289 -9.58 10.01 8.03
CA GLU A 289 -11.00 9.63 8.01
C GLU A 289 -11.63 9.83 6.62
N SER A 290 -11.01 9.27 5.58
CA SER A 290 -11.53 9.35 4.21
C SER A 290 -12.86 8.61 4.10
N THR A 291 -13.91 9.34 3.71
CA THR A 291 -15.28 8.84 3.47
C THR A 291 -15.86 7.91 4.54
N SER A 292 -15.33 7.96 5.77
CA SER A 292 -15.66 7.03 6.84
C SER A 292 -16.94 7.44 7.56
N THR A 293 -17.81 6.48 7.81
CA THR A 293 -18.98 6.64 8.68
C THR A 293 -18.55 6.69 10.15
N LYS A 294 -19.37 7.34 10.98
CA LYS A 294 -19.25 7.33 12.44
C LYS A 294 -20.00 6.17 13.10
N MET A 295 -20.74 5.38 12.32
CA MET A 295 -21.44 4.21 12.85
C MET A 295 -20.44 3.10 13.15
N PRO A 296 -20.52 2.38 14.28
CA PRO A 296 -19.68 1.21 14.51
C PRO A 296 -20.19 0.04 13.64
N TRP A 297 -19.31 -0.54 12.81
CA TRP A 297 -19.63 -1.72 11.98
C TRP A 297 -18.75 -2.94 12.29
N ILE A 298 -17.75 -2.77 13.16
CA ILE A 298 -17.01 -3.87 13.77
C ILE A 298 -17.49 -3.97 15.21
N THR A 299 -18.07 -5.10 15.57
CA THR A 299 -18.53 -5.41 16.92
C THR A 299 -18.02 -6.80 17.34
N GLU A 300 -18.19 -7.17 18.61
CA GLU A 300 -17.86 -8.53 19.07
C GLU A 300 -18.61 -9.61 18.27
N GLN A 301 -19.84 -9.31 17.85
CA GLN A 301 -20.71 -10.19 17.08
C GLN A 301 -20.37 -10.17 15.58
N ASN A 302 -19.91 -9.02 15.06
CA ASN A 302 -19.61 -8.80 13.64
C ASN A 302 -18.15 -8.39 13.48
N LYS A 303 -17.29 -9.39 13.23
CA LYS A 303 -15.85 -9.20 13.06
C LYS A 303 -15.46 -8.48 11.76
N SER A 304 -16.38 -8.33 10.80
CA SER A 304 -16.13 -7.67 9.51
C SER A 304 -17.41 -7.06 8.92
N PHE A 305 -17.24 -6.06 8.05
CA PHE A 305 -18.33 -5.46 7.28
C PHE A 305 -19.03 -6.49 6.36
N ALA A 306 -18.26 -7.43 5.81
CA ALA A 306 -18.78 -8.48 4.94
C ALA A 306 -19.76 -9.43 5.66
N ASN A 307 -19.68 -9.53 6.99
CA ASN A 307 -20.58 -10.38 7.79
C ASN A 307 -21.94 -9.73 8.06
N LEU A 308 -22.10 -8.44 7.75
CA LEU A 308 -23.35 -7.71 7.97
C LEU A 308 -24.39 -8.07 6.90
N THR A 309 -25.67 -7.95 7.26
CA THR A 309 -26.77 -8.05 6.29
C THR A 309 -26.66 -6.94 5.24
N LYS A 310 -27.22 -7.16 4.05
CA LYS A 310 -27.17 -6.18 2.96
C LYS A 310 -27.81 -4.85 3.36
N GLU A 311 -28.87 -4.90 4.17
CA GLU A 311 -29.57 -3.72 4.69
C GLU A 311 -28.67 -2.91 5.62
N HIS A 312 -27.94 -3.57 6.53
CA HIS A 312 -26.99 -2.89 7.41
C HIS A 312 -25.80 -2.32 6.64
N GLN A 313 -25.28 -3.07 5.67
CA GLN A 313 -24.23 -2.56 4.77
C GLN A 313 -24.70 -1.30 4.04
N GLN A 314 -25.92 -1.30 3.50
CA GLN A 314 -26.51 -0.16 2.81
C GLN A 314 -26.67 1.04 3.75
N VAL A 315 -27.15 0.84 4.98
CA VAL A 315 -27.28 1.93 5.98
C VAL A 315 -25.93 2.58 6.28
N ILE A 316 -24.89 1.76 6.47
CA ILE A 316 -23.51 2.23 6.70
C ILE A 316 -22.99 3.02 5.51
N LEU A 317 -23.17 2.51 4.29
CA LEU A 317 -22.66 3.12 3.08
C LEU A 317 -23.45 4.36 2.64
N MET A 318 -24.72 4.49 3.04
CA MET A 318 -25.57 5.66 2.78
C MET A 318 -25.49 6.72 3.88
N ASP A 319 -24.63 6.57 4.88
CA ASP A 319 -24.50 7.57 5.95
C ASP A 319 -24.02 8.91 5.37
N PRO A 320 -24.81 10.01 5.46
CA PRO A 320 -24.41 11.33 4.97
C PRO A 320 -23.14 11.85 5.63
N ARG A 321 -22.81 11.38 6.84
CA ARG A 321 -21.58 11.76 7.57
C ARG A 321 -20.33 11.12 6.96
N ARG A 322 -20.44 10.26 5.95
CA ARG A 322 -19.26 9.79 5.20
C ARG A 322 -18.57 10.97 4.52
N VAL A 323 -19.35 11.92 4.00
CA VAL A 323 -18.83 13.01 3.19
C VAL A 323 -19.02 14.33 3.93
N HIS A 324 -17.92 14.94 4.36
CA HIS A 324 -17.91 16.26 4.99
C HIS A 324 -17.22 17.25 4.05
N PRO A 325 -17.35 18.57 4.29
CA PRO A 325 -16.51 19.55 3.62
C PRO A 325 -15.02 19.22 3.79
N ILE A 326 -14.23 19.47 2.74
CA ILE A 326 -12.77 19.36 2.82
C ILE A 326 -12.19 20.43 3.75
N LYS A 327 -10.90 20.32 4.09
CA LYS A 327 -10.25 21.29 4.98
C LYS A 327 -10.37 22.73 4.42
N PHE A 328 -10.55 23.68 5.32
CA PHE A 328 -10.75 25.12 5.06
C PHE A 328 -9.56 25.84 4.39
N ASN A 329 -8.44 25.15 4.19
CA ASN A 329 -7.27 25.64 3.47
C ASN A 329 -7.33 25.40 1.94
N TYR A 330 -8.39 24.73 1.45
CA TYR A 330 -8.68 24.56 0.03
C TYR A 330 -9.86 25.44 -0.38
N SER A 331 -9.93 25.77 -1.67
CA SER A 331 -11.04 26.57 -2.19
C SER A 331 -12.38 25.84 -2.12
N GLU A 332 -13.46 26.62 -2.03
CA GLU A 332 -14.83 26.10 -2.10
C GLU A 332 -15.09 25.44 -3.46
N ASP A 333 -14.51 25.95 -4.55
CA ASP A 333 -14.64 25.33 -5.88
C ASP A 333 -14.12 23.88 -5.88
N LEU A 334 -12.99 23.63 -5.20
CA LEU A 334 -12.44 22.28 -5.09
C LEU A 334 -13.33 21.39 -4.23
N ASN A 335 -13.85 21.93 -3.13
CA ASN A 335 -14.82 21.25 -2.28
C ASN A 335 -16.03 20.82 -3.12
N VAL A 336 -16.72 21.76 -3.77
CA VAL A 336 -17.90 21.50 -4.60
C VAL A 336 -17.60 20.41 -5.64
N MET A 337 -16.50 20.51 -6.38
CA MET A 337 -16.20 19.54 -7.44
C MET A 337 -15.86 18.14 -6.92
N ILE A 338 -15.20 18.01 -5.76
CA ILE A 338 -15.00 16.69 -5.13
C ILE A 338 -16.34 16.12 -4.65
N GLN A 339 -17.18 16.95 -4.04
CA GLN A 339 -18.52 16.56 -3.56
C GLN A 339 -19.43 16.08 -4.70
N ARG A 340 -19.30 16.65 -5.92
CA ARG A 340 -20.03 16.19 -7.11
C ARG A 340 -19.77 14.72 -7.42
N SER A 341 -18.54 14.22 -7.22
CA SER A 341 -18.23 12.79 -7.36
C SER A 341 -18.74 11.95 -6.19
N LEU A 342 -18.87 12.55 -5.00
CA LEU A 342 -19.25 11.89 -3.75
C LEU A 342 -20.75 12.02 -3.43
N VAL A 343 -21.59 12.11 -4.47
CA VAL A 343 -23.05 12.04 -4.30
C VAL A 343 -23.46 10.60 -3.93
N LEU A 344 -24.12 10.46 -2.77
CA LEU A 344 -24.51 9.16 -2.23
C LEU A 344 -25.49 8.41 -3.14
N ASP A 345 -26.50 9.14 -3.63
CA ASP A 345 -27.48 8.61 -4.56
C ASP A 345 -26.85 8.39 -5.95
N HIS A 346 -26.69 7.13 -6.33
CA HIS A 346 -26.16 6.69 -7.61
C HIS A 346 -26.84 7.37 -8.82
N ASN A 347 -28.16 7.58 -8.77
CA ASN A 347 -28.90 8.14 -9.89
C ASN A 347 -28.60 9.64 -10.08
N LYS A 348 -28.32 10.34 -8.98
CA LYS A 348 -27.99 11.78 -8.97
C LYS A 348 -26.51 12.06 -9.18
N ARG A 349 -25.65 11.07 -8.98
CA ARG A 349 -24.21 11.19 -9.24
C ARG A 349 -23.99 11.42 -10.75
N PRO A 350 -23.16 12.38 -11.16
CA PRO A 350 -22.86 12.61 -12.57
C PRO A 350 -22.06 11.46 -13.18
N SER A 351 -22.15 11.32 -14.50
CA SER A 351 -21.25 10.45 -15.28
C SER A 351 -19.86 11.06 -15.39
N ALA A 352 -18.86 10.27 -15.80
CA ALA A 352 -17.51 10.78 -16.01
C ALA A 352 -17.47 11.81 -17.16
N GLY A 353 -18.24 11.60 -18.22
CA GLY A 353 -18.40 12.56 -19.32
C GLY A 353 -19.10 13.86 -18.93
N GLU A 354 -20.08 13.82 -18.02
CA GLU A 354 -20.70 15.03 -17.45
C GLU A 354 -19.71 15.81 -16.59
N LEU A 355 -19.02 15.13 -15.67
CA LEU A 355 -17.99 15.74 -14.82
C LEU A 355 -16.83 16.32 -15.63
N LEU A 356 -16.42 15.65 -16.71
CA LEU A 356 -15.35 16.15 -17.58
C LEU A 356 -15.68 17.55 -18.12
N LYS A 357 -16.94 17.77 -18.54
CA LYS A 357 -17.41 19.09 -19.00
C LYS A 357 -17.48 20.10 -17.86
N GLU A 358 -17.98 19.70 -16.68
CA GLU A 358 -18.04 20.56 -15.50
C GLU A 358 -16.64 21.00 -15.03
N LEU A 359 -15.64 20.12 -15.13
CA LEU A 359 -14.26 20.35 -14.69
C LEU A 359 -13.42 21.16 -15.68
N GLU A 360 -13.79 21.22 -16.97
CA GLU A 360 -12.97 21.84 -18.02
C GLU A 360 -12.57 23.28 -17.69
N ASN A 361 -13.55 24.12 -17.35
CA ASN A 361 -13.32 25.54 -17.06
C ASN A 361 -12.53 25.74 -15.74
N PRO A 362 -12.95 25.17 -14.59
CA PRO A 362 -12.17 25.28 -13.36
C PRO A 362 -10.74 24.78 -13.52
N ALA A 363 -10.54 23.59 -14.11
CA ALA A 363 -9.21 23.02 -14.28
C ALA A 363 -8.32 23.88 -15.19
N LYS A 364 -8.87 24.42 -16.28
CA LYS A 364 -8.14 25.33 -17.18
C LYS A 364 -7.72 26.63 -16.48
N LEU A 365 -8.62 27.24 -15.71
CA LEU A 365 -8.33 28.45 -14.93
C LEU A 365 -7.18 28.20 -13.94
N ARG A 366 -7.23 27.08 -13.22
CA ARG A 366 -6.16 26.72 -12.26
C ARG A 366 -4.86 26.40 -12.95
N LYS A 367 -4.89 25.71 -14.11
CA LYS A 367 -3.69 25.42 -14.90
C LYS A 367 -2.98 26.70 -15.38
N SER A 368 -3.72 27.76 -15.71
CA SER A 368 -3.15 29.04 -16.14
C SER A 368 -2.76 29.98 -14.98
N ALA A 369 -3.21 29.69 -13.75
CA ALA A 369 -2.95 30.51 -12.57
C ALA A 369 -1.55 30.22 -12.00
N ALA A 370 -0.51 30.81 -12.59
CA ALA A 370 0.88 30.60 -12.17
C ALA A 370 1.12 30.90 -10.67
N TRP A 371 0.40 31.86 -10.09
CA TRP A 371 0.46 32.21 -8.67
C TRP A 371 -0.05 31.11 -7.73
N MET A 372 -0.82 30.12 -8.22
CA MET A 372 -1.25 28.96 -7.44
C MET A 372 -0.21 27.85 -7.39
N TYR A 373 0.83 27.94 -8.22
CA TYR A 373 1.89 26.94 -8.25
C TYR A 373 2.64 26.94 -6.93
N LYS A 374 2.84 25.74 -6.38
CA LYS A 374 3.71 25.50 -5.23
C LYS A 374 4.54 24.27 -5.56
N ALA A 375 5.86 24.43 -5.47
CA ALA A 375 6.78 23.33 -5.72
C ALA A 375 6.42 22.12 -4.86
N LEU A 376 6.50 20.94 -5.48
CA LEU A 376 6.29 19.69 -4.77
C LEU A 376 7.50 19.40 -3.86
N PRO A 377 7.29 18.83 -2.66
CA PRO A 377 8.42 18.53 -1.78
C PRO A 377 9.43 17.56 -2.42
N SER A 378 10.71 17.79 -2.17
CA SER A 378 11.81 16.97 -2.74
C SER A 378 11.65 15.47 -2.48
N TRP A 379 11.14 15.10 -1.31
CA TRP A 379 10.91 13.70 -0.93
C TRP A 379 9.94 12.95 -1.86
N MET A 380 9.12 13.66 -2.64
CA MET A 380 8.20 13.03 -3.60
C MET A 380 8.95 12.35 -4.75
N VAL A 381 10.11 12.88 -5.12
CA VAL A 381 10.99 12.31 -6.15
C VAL A 381 11.72 11.08 -5.62
N ASP A 382 12.07 11.08 -4.33
CA ASP A 382 12.98 10.09 -3.74
C ASP A 382 12.33 8.73 -3.41
N LYS A 383 11.01 8.66 -3.27
CA LYS A 383 10.35 7.44 -2.73
C LYS A 383 10.24 6.28 -3.72
N VAL A 384 10.42 6.48 -5.03
CA VAL A 384 10.22 5.43 -6.05
C VAL A 384 11.52 4.67 -6.34
N ILE A 385 12.63 5.41 -6.48
CA ILE A 385 13.96 4.87 -6.78
C ILE A 385 14.89 5.34 -5.67
N THR A 386 15.16 4.46 -4.71
CA THR A 386 16.11 4.67 -3.62
C THR A 386 17.35 3.79 -3.82
N PRO A 387 18.50 4.14 -3.20
CA PRO A 387 19.64 3.24 -3.17
C PRO A 387 19.29 1.87 -2.56
N ASN A 388 18.32 1.82 -1.64
CA ASN A 388 17.92 0.61 -0.91
C ASN A 388 17.08 -0.39 -1.73
N ASN A 389 16.47 0.05 -2.84
CA ASN A 389 15.72 -0.83 -3.75
C ASN A 389 16.38 -1.00 -5.13
N THR A 390 17.57 -0.41 -5.33
CA THR A 390 18.35 -0.54 -6.57
C THR A 390 19.16 -1.84 -6.57
N PHE A 391 19.26 -2.50 -7.72
CA PHE A 391 20.06 -3.72 -7.88
C PHE A 391 21.50 -3.40 -8.25
N SER A 392 22.44 -4.09 -7.59
CA SER A 392 23.81 -4.19 -8.07
C SER A 392 23.88 -5.15 -9.25
N GLN A 393 24.34 -4.66 -10.40
CA GLN A 393 24.50 -5.49 -11.60
C GLN A 393 25.53 -6.60 -11.39
N GLU A 394 26.63 -6.30 -10.71
CA GLU A 394 27.66 -7.29 -10.34
C GLU A 394 27.05 -8.44 -9.52
N ARG A 395 26.21 -8.09 -8.54
CA ARG A 395 25.52 -9.06 -7.70
C ARG A 395 24.54 -9.90 -8.51
N LEU A 396 23.72 -9.29 -9.35
CA LEU A 396 22.79 -10.04 -10.21
C LEU A 396 23.56 -10.99 -11.14
N ASN A 397 24.63 -10.52 -11.78
CA ASN A 397 25.45 -11.33 -12.68
C ASN A 397 26.11 -12.52 -11.96
N LYS A 398 26.55 -12.32 -10.71
CA LYS A 398 27.03 -13.42 -9.86
C LYS A 398 25.92 -14.43 -9.55
N LEU A 399 24.71 -13.97 -9.23
CA LEU A 399 23.59 -14.84 -8.88
C LEU A 399 23.03 -15.64 -10.07
N ILE A 400 23.20 -15.14 -11.30
CA ILE A 400 22.81 -15.85 -12.53
C ILE A 400 23.61 -17.13 -12.71
N GLN A 401 24.88 -17.15 -12.29
CA GLN A 401 25.74 -18.34 -12.41
C GLN A 401 25.11 -19.57 -11.74
N PRO A 402 25.38 -20.79 -12.24
CA PRO A 402 24.86 -22.02 -11.66
C PRO A 402 25.10 -22.11 -10.15
N ASP A 403 24.12 -22.64 -9.42
CA ASP A 403 24.13 -22.85 -7.96
C ASP A 403 24.29 -21.62 -7.05
N GLN A 404 24.69 -20.46 -7.56
CA GLN A 404 24.90 -19.24 -6.75
C GLN A 404 23.60 -18.76 -6.10
N MET A 405 22.48 -18.80 -6.84
CA MET A 405 21.18 -18.46 -6.27
C MET A 405 20.76 -19.44 -5.15
N ALA A 406 21.04 -20.74 -5.30
CA ALA A 406 20.71 -21.74 -4.29
C ALA A 406 21.55 -21.56 -3.01
N LEU A 407 22.85 -21.25 -3.18
CA LEU A 407 23.74 -20.92 -2.07
C LEU A 407 23.27 -19.64 -1.35
N ALA A 408 22.91 -18.60 -2.12
CA ALA A 408 22.38 -17.35 -1.58
C ALA A 408 21.07 -17.56 -0.81
N ARG A 409 20.17 -18.44 -1.29
CA ARG A 409 18.95 -18.84 -0.57
C ARG A 409 19.26 -19.49 0.77
N LYS A 410 20.23 -20.42 0.83
CA LYS A 410 20.66 -21.06 2.09
C LYS A 410 21.23 -20.03 3.06
N ALA A 411 22.11 -19.16 2.60
CA ALA A 411 22.68 -18.08 3.41
C ALA A 411 21.60 -17.11 3.92
N HIS A 412 20.64 -16.72 3.07
CA HIS A 412 19.52 -15.86 3.44
C HIS A 412 18.63 -16.49 4.52
N LYS A 413 18.30 -17.79 4.39
CA LYS A 413 17.54 -18.53 5.40
C LYS A 413 18.27 -18.54 6.75
N LYS A 414 19.59 -18.82 6.75
CA LYS A 414 20.42 -18.79 7.97
C LYS A 414 20.43 -17.40 8.62
N ALA A 415 20.63 -16.34 7.83
CA ALA A 415 20.61 -14.96 8.32
C ALA A 415 19.24 -14.55 8.89
N LYS A 416 18.15 -14.97 8.24
CA LYS A 416 16.78 -14.73 8.73
C LYS A 416 16.50 -15.44 10.05
N ALA A 417 16.94 -16.69 10.19
CA ALA A 417 16.83 -17.44 11.44
C ALA A 417 17.63 -16.76 12.57
N ALA A 418 18.88 -16.37 12.30
CA ALA A 418 19.70 -15.65 13.27
C ALA A 418 19.07 -14.32 13.73
N LYS A 419 18.48 -13.55 12.79
CA LYS A 419 17.77 -12.31 13.14
C LYS A 419 16.53 -12.58 14.01
N ARG A 420 15.76 -13.63 13.72
CA ARG A 420 14.60 -14.02 14.54
C ARG A 420 15.00 -14.40 15.96
N ASN A 421 16.10 -15.15 16.11
CA ASN A 421 16.61 -15.51 17.43
C ASN A 421 17.03 -14.27 18.22
N ARG A 422 17.77 -13.33 17.59
CA ARG A 422 18.14 -12.06 18.24
C ARG A 422 16.93 -11.24 18.69
N MET A 423 15.90 -11.10 17.85
CA MET A 423 14.68 -10.39 18.22
C MET A 423 13.96 -11.07 19.39
N ARG A 424 13.92 -12.42 19.41
CA ARG A 424 13.33 -13.17 20.53
C ARG A 424 14.11 -12.96 21.83
N GLU A 425 15.44 -13.00 21.78
CA GLU A 425 16.31 -12.72 22.93
C GLU A 425 16.17 -11.26 23.42
N GLU A 426 15.88 -10.31 22.54
CA GLU A 426 15.62 -8.91 22.87
C GLU A 426 14.23 -8.72 23.49
N GLU A 427 13.19 -9.34 22.93
CA GLU A 427 11.84 -9.36 23.52
C GLU A 427 11.82 -10.02 24.89
N GLU A 428 12.57 -11.12 25.07
CA GLU A 428 12.68 -11.80 26.36
C GLU A 428 13.40 -10.93 27.41
N ARG A 429 14.49 -10.26 27.02
CA ARG A 429 15.16 -9.27 27.88
C ARG A 429 14.22 -8.15 28.28
N LYS A 430 13.47 -7.60 27.32
CA LYS A 430 12.51 -6.54 27.60
C LYS A 430 11.40 -7.00 28.54
N ARG A 431 10.86 -8.22 28.38
CA ARG A 431 9.86 -8.78 29.31
C ARG A 431 10.39 -8.91 30.73
N VAL A 432 11.65 -9.33 30.89
CA VAL A 432 12.29 -9.43 32.21
C VAL A 432 12.48 -8.04 32.83
N GLU A 433 12.80 -7.03 32.03
CA GLU A 433 12.92 -5.63 32.46
C GLU A 433 11.55 -5.03 32.84
N ASP A 434 10.53 -5.17 31.99
CA ASP A 434 9.16 -4.72 32.24
C ASP A 434 8.60 -5.37 33.53
N SER A 435 8.81 -6.68 33.72
CA SER A 435 8.40 -7.39 34.94
C SER A 435 9.09 -6.86 36.19
N ARG A 436 10.36 -6.45 36.06
CA ARG A 436 11.11 -5.88 37.17
C ARG A 436 10.64 -4.46 37.50
N GLU A 437 10.26 -3.67 36.50
CA GLU A 437 9.68 -2.35 36.71
C GLU A 437 8.30 -2.44 37.38
N GLU A 438 7.46 -3.40 36.97
CA GLU A 438 6.16 -3.65 37.60
C GLU A 438 6.29 -4.05 39.07
N GLU A 439 7.25 -4.94 39.39
CA GLU A 439 7.59 -5.29 40.78
C GLU A 439 8.03 -4.07 41.61
N ILE A 440 8.77 -3.12 41.01
CA ILE A 440 9.21 -1.89 41.68
C ILE A 440 8.03 -0.95 41.92
N LEU A 441 7.13 -0.80 40.94
CA LEU A 441 5.93 0.04 41.06
C LEU A 441 4.95 -0.51 42.11
N GLU A 442 4.71 -1.82 42.13
CA GLU A 442 3.90 -2.45 43.19
C GLU A 442 4.55 -2.27 44.56
N ALA A 443 5.88 -2.38 44.65
CA ALA A 443 6.58 -2.14 45.89
C ALA A 443 6.47 -0.68 46.35
N ALA A 444 6.49 0.27 45.41
CA ALA A 444 6.31 1.70 45.68
C ALA A 444 4.91 1.99 46.22
N ASP A 445 3.85 1.50 45.57
CA ASP A 445 2.46 1.70 46.01
C ASP A 445 2.22 1.17 47.43
N ARG A 446 2.75 -0.02 47.71
CA ARG A 446 2.70 -0.62 49.06
C ARG A 446 3.52 0.16 50.07
N TYR A 447 4.70 0.66 49.67
CA TYR A 447 5.54 1.51 50.52
C TYR A 447 4.80 2.79 50.90
N PHE A 448 4.25 3.52 49.93
CA PHE A 448 3.55 4.79 50.19
C PHE A 448 2.29 4.59 51.03
N THR A 449 1.54 3.51 50.80
CA THR A 449 0.38 3.16 51.64
C THR A 449 0.79 2.90 53.09
N TRP A 450 1.91 2.19 53.29
CA TRP A 450 2.45 1.89 54.61
C TRP A 450 3.05 3.12 55.30
N GLU A 451 3.81 3.94 54.57
CA GLU A 451 4.43 5.19 55.04
C GLU A 451 3.35 6.19 55.47
N PHE A 452 2.32 6.40 54.65
CA PHE A 452 1.20 7.27 54.97
C PHE A 452 0.50 6.85 56.27
N ARG A 453 0.23 5.54 56.43
CA ARG A 453 -0.36 4.99 57.66
C ARG A 453 0.51 5.24 58.89
N GLU A 454 1.81 5.01 58.80
CA GLU A 454 2.71 5.19 59.95
C GLU A 454 2.95 6.67 60.28
N SER A 455 2.91 7.56 59.28
CA SER A 455 2.97 9.01 59.48
C SER A 455 1.72 9.55 60.14
N ASP A 456 0.52 9.14 59.68
CA ASP A 456 -0.77 9.52 60.31
C ASP A 456 -0.85 9.11 61.79
N LEU A 457 -0.17 8.01 62.15
CA LEU A 457 -0.10 7.51 63.52
C LEU A 457 1.01 8.20 64.35
N GLY A 458 1.72 9.18 63.77
CA GLY A 458 2.80 9.92 64.42
C GLY A 458 4.06 9.10 64.69
N ARG A 459 4.23 7.96 64.00
CA ARG A 459 5.34 7.01 64.21
C ARG A 459 6.48 7.16 63.20
N MET A 460 6.28 7.98 62.17
CA MET A 460 7.26 8.26 61.12
C MET A 460 7.18 9.74 60.71
N GLU A 461 8.32 10.42 60.68
CA GLU A 461 8.45 11.80 60.23
C GLU A 461 8.87 11.82 58.75
N ILE A 462 8.07 12.42 57.88
CA ILE A 462 8.31 12.44 56.43
C ILE A 462 9.24 13.61 56.11
N VAL A 463 10.53 13.34 55.92
CA VAL A 463 11.48 14.28 55.31
C VAL A 463 12.37 13.49 54.37
N MET A 464 12.04 13.48 53.09
CA MET A 464 12.84 12.78 52.08
C MET A 464 12.85 13.57 50.77
N ASP A 465 14.02 13.63 50.12
CA ASP A 465 14.13 14.03 48.72
C ASP A 465 13.83 12.85 47.77
N ASN A 466 13.74 13.11 46.46
CA ASN A 466 13.37 12.09 45.47
C ASN A 466 14.39 10.92 45.37
N ASP A 467 15.68 11.18 45.61
CA ASP A 467 16.73 10.15 45.49
C ASP A 467 16.74 9.23 46.73
N GLU A 468 16.43 9.78 47.90
CA GLU A 468 16.25 9.00 49.13
C GLU A 468 15.00 8.11 49.06
N CYS A 469 13.93 8.59 48.39
CA CYS A 469 12.66 7.88 48.24
C CYS A 469 12.82 6.54 47.50
N ASP A 470 13.52 6.54 46.36
CA ASP A 470 13.81 5.34 45.58
C ASP A 470 14.62 4.30 46.38
N ALA A 471 15.56 4.76 47.20
CA ALA A 471 16.34 3.88 48.08
C ALA A 471 15.47 3.26 49.18
N SER A 472 14.50 4.01 49.72
CA SER A 472 13.55 3.50 50.73
C SER A 472 12.55 2.50 50.16
N ILE A 473 12.00 2.74 48.96
CA ILE A 473 11.12 1.79 48.27
C ILE A 473 11.85 0.46 48.03
N LYS A 474 13.10 0.51 47.53
CA LYS A 474 13.92 -0.70 47.31
C LYS A 474 14.21 -1.45 48.60
N ARG A 475 14.54 -0.74 49.68
CA ARG A 475 14.76 -1.34 51.01
C ARG A 475 13.49 -2.01 51.53
N PHE A 476 12.36 -1.31 51.47
CA PHE A 476 11.06 -1.84 51.86
C PHE A 476 10.67 -3.08 51.08
N ALA A 477 10.82 -3.09 49.75
CA ALA A 477 10.50 -4.24 48.91
C ALA A 477 11.30 -5.49 49.32
N VAL A 478 12.61 -5.30 49.57
CA VAL A 478 13.53 -6.37 49.95
C VAL A 478 13.21 -6.93 51.33
N ILE A 479 12.96 -6.06 52.33
CA ILE A 479 12.62 -6.47 53.69
C ILE A 479 11.25 -7.16 53.73
N ARG A 480 10.27 -6.61 53.00
CA ARG A 480 8.94 -7.21 52.85
C ARG A 480 9.02 -8.60 52.23
N ALA A 481 9.76 -8.77 51.15
CA ALA A 481 9.95 -10.08 50.52
C ALA A 481 10.62 -11.10 51.46
N ALA A 482 11.65 -10.67 52.20
CA ALA A 482 12.30 -11.51 53.20
C ALA A 482 11.35 -11.88 54.36
N GLY A 483 10.56 -10.92 54.83
CA GLY A 483 9.58 -11.13 55.90
C GLY A 483 8.42 -12.04 55.50
N LEU A 484 7.91 -11.92 54.27
CA LEU A 484 6.90 -12.84 53.72
C LEU A 484 7.44 -14.28 53.65
N LYS A 485 8.69 -14.44 53.21
CA LYS A 485 9.35 -15.76 53.15
C LYS A 485 9.59 -16.37 54.54
N ALA A 486 9.87 -15.53 55.53
CA ALA A 486 10.06 -15.94 56.92
C ALA A 486 8.75 -16.07 57.71
N GLY A 487 7.60 -15.72 57.12
CA GLY A 487 6.30 -15.69 57.79
C GLY A 487 6.15 -14.59 58.84
N THR A 488 7.05 -13.60 58.85
CA THR A 488 7.07 -12.49 59.81
C THR A 488 6.40 -11.22 59.30
N TRP A 489 6.02 -11.19 58.02
CA TRP A 489 5.29 -10.07 57.42
C TRP A 489 3.80 -10.40 57.26
N VAL A 490 2.94 -9.62 57.90
CA VAL A 490 1.48 -9.72 57.79
C VAL A 490 0.94 -8.38 57.31
N GLU A 491 0.05 -8.39 56.31
CA GLU A 491 -0.57 -7.16 55.80
C GLU A 491 -1.42 -6.48 56.89
N PRO A 492 -1.37 -5.14 57.05
CA PRO A 492 -0.85 -4.15 56.09
C PRO A 492 0.64 -3.78 56.29
N GLY A 493 1.42 -4.63 56.95
CA GLY A 493 2.84 -4.42 57.25
C GLY A 493 3.09 -4.03 58.71
N PRO A 494 4.31 -4.28 59.23
CA PRO A 494 4.68 -4.05 60.63
C PRO A 494 4.69 -2.56 61.01
N THR A 495 4.85 -2.22 62.28
CA THR A 495 5.09 -0.83 62.69
C THR A 495 6.43 -0.32 62.17
N TYR A 496 6.63 1.00 62.09
CA TYR A 496 7.91 1.58 61.65
C TYR A 496 9.12 1.08 62.48
N GLU A 497 8.98 0.96 63.81
CA GLU A 497 10.03 0.43 64.67
C GLU A 497 10.35 -1.05 64.40
N GLU A 498 9.33 -1.87 64.17
CA GLU A 498 9.48 -3.28 63.82
C GLU A 498 10.10 -3.45 62.43
N PHE A 499 9.74 -2.58 61.48
CA PHE A 499 10.37 -2.52 60.17
C PHE A 499 11.87 -2.25 60.28
N LEU A 500 12.30 -1.27 61.09
CA LEU A 500 13.72 -0.99 61.35
C LEU A 500 14.44 -2.17 62.04
N ARG A 501 13.74 -2.95 62.87
CA ARG A 501 14.28 -4.18 63.46
C ARG A 501 14.48 -5.27 62.40
N LEU A 502 13.47 -5.48 61.54
CA LEU A 502 13.54 -6.44 60.44
C LEU A 502 14.63 -6.05 59.43
N GLU A 503 14.81 -4.76 59.16
CA GLU A 503 15.90 -4.22 58.34
C GLU A 503 17.26 -4.57 58.92
N LYS A 504 17.50 -4.31 60.21
CA LYS A 504 18.75 -4.65 60.89
C LYS A 504 19.06 -6.14 60.84
N ILE A 505 18.05 -6.99 61.03
CA ILE A 505 18.18 -8.44 60.91
C ILE A 505 18.57 -8.83 59.47
N TYR A 506 17.88 -8.27 58.48
CA TYR A 506 18.16 -8.53 57.07
C TYR A 506 19.59 -8.13 56.68
N LEU A 507 20.05 -6.93 57.10
CA LEU A 507 21.41 -6.45 56.83
C LEU A 507 22.47 -7.33 57.51
N ALA A 508 22.26 -7.75 58.76
CA ALA A 508 23.18 -8.64 59.47
C ALA A 508 23.32 -10.02 58.80
N VAL A 509 22.22 -10.58 58.29
CA VAL A 509 22.23 -11.86 57.54
C VAL A 509 22.93 -11.71 56.19
N LYS A 510 22.75 -10.58 55.51
CA LYS A 510 23.39 -10.28 54.22
C LYS A 510 24.90 -10.10 54.37
N ASP A 511 25.35 -9.48 55.45
CA ASP A 511 26.78 -9.29 55.75
C ASP A 511 27.48 -10.61 56.10
N GLN A 512 26.84 -11.49 56.88
CA GLN A 512 27.36 -12.83 57.15
C GLN A 512 27.49 -13.67 55.87
N ALA A 513 26.48 -13.66 55.00
CA ALA A 513 26.50 -14.39 53.73
C ALA A 513 27.56 -13.86 52.73
N SER A 514 27.94 -12.58 52.85
CA SER A 514 28.97 -11.95 52.01
C SER A 514 30.39 -12.22 52.52
N GLN A 515 30.57 -12.54 53.81
CA GLN A 515 31.85 -12.96 54.40
C GLN A 515 32.13 -14.47 54.25
N THR A 516 31.14 -15.27 53.83
CA THR A 516 31.28 -16.72 53.63
C THR A 516 31.46 -17.14 52.15
N LYS A 517 31.53 -16.16 51.23
CA LYS A 517 31.96 -16.32 49.84
C LYS A 517 33.33 -15.69 49.67
#